data_AF-A0A948HGT4-F1
#
_entry.id   AF-A0A948HGT4-F1
#
_cell.length_a   1.000
_cell.length_b   1.000
_cell.length_c   1.000
_cell.angle_alpha   90.00
_cell.angle_beta   90.00
_cell.angle_gamma   90.00
#
_symmetry.space_group_name_H-M   'P 1'
#
loop_
_entity.id
_entity.type
_entity.pdbx_description
1 polymer ?
#
loop_
_entity_poly.entity_id
_entity_poly.type
_entity_poly.pdbx_seq_one_letter_code
_entity_poly.pdbx_strand_id
1 'polypeptide(L)'
;MLIISQHARLLHIPFPDNAVFRVNVAWIKSKEELFSLLKQIKNDVFLDFPEGRFKPPIPILGLDDLLEAINNFDNIRYFGVTNVTKAQQIAEMKKIIPKRVLLIPKVESREGIDNLEEIISQLDKDERFIMLDKEDLYTDLKDCKELFGQYVQLAKDKSKRSNIGVLELQGVIFAANEDLK
;
A
#
# COMPACT_ATOMS: atom_id res chain seq x y z
N MET A 1 11.06 4.04 5.44
CA MET A 1 10.72 2.64 5.14
C MET A 1 10.93 2.42 3.66
N LEU A 2 11.58 1.31 3.26
CA LEU A 2 11.74 0.92 1.87
C LEU A 2 10.76 -0.22 1.59
N ILE A 3 9.84 -0.02 0.64
CA ILE A 3 8.88 -1.04 0.21
C ILE A 3 9.28 -1.54 -1.19
N ILE A 4 9.33 -2.85 -1.36
CA ILE A 4 9.81 -3.50 -2.59
C ILE A 4 8.74 -4.47 -3.09
N SER A 5 8.51 -4.54 -4.40
CA SER A 5 7.56 -5.51 -4.98
C SER A 5 7.95 -6.95 -4.64
N GLN A 6 6.95 -7.80 -4.40
CA GLN A 6 7.12 -9.24 -4.23
C GLN A 6 7.90 -9.90 -5.39
N HIS A 7 7.74 -9.41 -6.63
CA HIS A 7 8.40 -9.98 -7.81
C HIS A 7 9.89 -9.63 -7.87
N ALA A 8 10.31 -8.51 -7.28
CA ALA A 8 11.72 -8.13 -7.28
C ALA A 8 12.61 -9.14 -6.52
N ARG A 9 12.02 -9.98 -5.65
CA ARG A 9 12.72 -11.10 -4.99
C ARG A 9 13.30 -12.11 -5.98
N LEU A 10 12.70 -12.22 -7.17
CA LEU A 10 13.13 -13.16 -8.20
C LEU A 10 14.36 -12.66 -8.97
N LEU A 11 14.73 -11.39 -8.81
CA LEU A 11 15.81 -10.77 -9.59
C LEU A 11 17.20 -11.00 -8.99
N HIS A 12 17.30 -11.70 -7.85
CA HIS A 12 18.55 -11.91 -7.10
C HIS A 12 19.32 -10.61 -6.77
N ILE A 13 18.62 -9.47 -6.75
CA ILE A 13 19.17 -8.17 -6.33
C ILE A 13 19.21 -8.16 -4.80
N PRO A 14 20.36 -7.87 -4.16
CA PRO A 14 20.42 -7.74 -2.72
C PRO A 14 19.65 -6.47 -2.29
N PHE A 15 18.74 -6.64 -1.34
CA PHE A 15 18.01 -5.56 -0.70
C PHE A 15 18.34 -5.50 0.80
N PRO A 16 18.18 -4.34 1.47
CA PRO A 16 18.40 -4.24 2.90
C PRO A 16 17.54 -5.24 3.69
N ASP A 17 18.09 -5.82 4.77
CA ASP A 17 17.38 -6.80 5.60
C ASP A 17 16.09 -6.24 6.24
N ASN A 18 16.05 -4.93 6.46
CA ASN A 18 14.89 -4.22 7.00
C ASN A 18 13.92 -3.69 5.91
N ALA A 19 14.11 -4.09 4.65
CA ALA A 19 13.16 -3.76 3.60
C ALA A 19 11.84 -4.52 3.81
N VAL A 20 10.74 -3.90 3.39
CA VAL A 20 9.39 -4.46 3.48
C VAL A 20 8.96 -4.95 2.11
N PHE A 21 8.48 -6.17 1.98
CA PHE A 21 7.94 -6.67 0.72
C PHE A 21 6.46 -6.33 0.57
N ARG A 22 6.13 -5.58 -0.49
CA ARG A 22 4.76 -5.36 -0.96
C ARG A 22 4.25 -6.61 -1.66
N VAL A 23 3.28 -7.27 -1.04
CA VAL A 23 2.45 -8.27 -1.70
C VAL A 23 1.24 -7.55 -2.27
N ASN A 24 1.28 -7.24 -3.56
CA ASN A 24 0.11 -6.73 -4.28
C ASN A 24 -0.84 -7.89 -4.59
N VAL A 25 -1.96 -7.93 -3.86
CA VAL A 25 -2.94 -9.03 -3.89
C VAL A 25 -3.60 -9.19 -5.25
N ALA A 26 -3.67 -8.14 -6.09
CA ALA A 26 -4.25 -8.26 -7.42
C ALA A 26 -3.49 -9.24 -8.33
N TRP A 27 -2.24 -9.57 -8.02
CA TRP A 27 -1.45 -10.55 -8.79
C TRP A 27 -1.57 -11.99 -8.27
N ILE A 28 -2.29 -12.20 -7.17
CA ILE A 28 -2.39 -13.50 -6.50
C ILE A 28 -3.65 -14.23 -6.97
N LYS A 29 -3.47 -15.45 -7.46
CA LYS A 29 -4.50 -16.25 -8.16
C LYS A 29 -5.16 -17.30 -7.28
N SER A 30 -4.72 -17.47 -6.03
CA SER A 30 -5.46 -18.22 -5.02
C SER A 30 -4.97 -17.93 -3.61
N LYS A 31 -5.75 -18.34 -2.62
CA LYS A 31 -5.35 -18.26 -1.21
C LYS A 31 -4.14 -19.13 -0.91
N GLU A 32 -4.04 -20.29 -1.53
CA GLU A 32 -2.88 -21.19 -1.41
C GLU A 32 -1.62 -20.53 -1.96
N GLU A 33 -1.72 -19.81 -3.09
CA GLU A 33 -0.62 -19.03 -3.64
C GLU A 33 -0.19 -17.92 -2.68
N LEU A 34 -1.15 -17.17 -2.11
CA LEU A 34 -0.86 -16.15 -1.09
C LEU A 34 -0.09 -16.75 0.08
N PHE A 35 -0.58 -17.86 0.64
CA PHE A 35 0.00 -18.51 1.81
C PHE A 35 1.39 -19.07 1.49
N SER A 36 1.58 -19.66 0.31
CA SER A 36 2.87 -20.14 -0.15
C SER A 36 3.88 -19.00 -0.26
N LEU A 37 3.48 -17.89 -0.89
CA LEU A 37 4.32 -16.70 -1.01
C LEU A 37 4.72 -16.14 0.36
N LEU A 38 3.76 -15.98 1.28
CA LEU A 38 3.99 -15.44 2.62
C LEU A 38 4.96 -16.30 3.45
N LYS A 39 4.90 -17.63 3.35
CA LYS A 39 5.86 -18.55 4.00
C LYS A 39 7.30 -18.34 3.55
N GLN A 40 7.49 -17.94 2.29
CA GLN A 40 8.81 -17.73 1.70
C GLN A 40 9.39 -16.35 2.00
N ILE A 41 8.57 -15.33 2.31
CA ILE A 41 9.05 -13.98 2.67
C ILE A 41 9.61 -14.03 4.10
N LYS A 42 10.89 -13.72 4.29
CA LYS A 42 11.49 -13.63 5.63
C LYS A 42 11.37 -12.24 6.24
N ASN A 43 11.35 -11.20 5.42
CA ASN A 43 11.18 -9.83 5.86
C ASN A 43 9.72 -9.51 6.17
N ASP A 44 9.50 -8.33 6.74
CA ASP A 44 8.17 -7.78 6.94
C ASP A 44 7.42 -7.61 5.61
N VAL A 45 6.10 -7.78 5.65
CA VAL A 45 5.20 -7.71 4.51
C VAL A 45 4.26 -6.52 4.66
N PHE A 46 4.14 -5.77 3.57
CA PHE A 46 3.05 -4.83 3.30
C PHE A 46 2.03 -5.53 2.40
N LEU A 47 0.89 -5.88 2.98
CA LEU A 47 -0.21 -6.50 2.25
C LEU A 47 -1.05 -5.39 1.61
N ASP A 48 -0.99 -5.30 0.29
CA ASP A 48 -1.66 -4.26 -0.50
C ASP A 48 -2.90 -4.85 -1.16
N PHE A 49 -4.05 -4.49 -0.63
CA PHE A 49 -5.36 -4.92 -1.11
C PHE A 49 -6.01 -3.81 -1.94
N PRO A 50 -6.07 -3.95 -3.28
CA PRO A 50 -6.69 -2.96 -4.13
C PRO A 50 -8.20 -3.24 -4.26
N GLU A 51 -8.94 -3.03 -3.17
CA GLU A 51 -10.40 -3.12 -3.14
C GLU A 51 -11.03 -2.21 -4.21
N GLY A 52 -12.08 -2.69 -4.90
CA GLY A 52 -12.78 -1.90 -5.92
C GLY A 52 -11.97 -1.65 -7.21
N ARG A 53 -10.87 -2.38 -7.44
CA ARG A 53 -10.06 -2.27 -8.66
C ARG A 53 -10.77 -2.86 -9.88
N PHE A 54 -10.90 -2.04 -10.94
CA PHE A 54 -11.42 -2.46 -12.25
C PHE A 54 -10.35 -2.64 -13.34
N LYS A 55 -9.15 -2.06 -13.15
CA LYS A 55 -8.02 -2.20 -14.08
C LYS A 55 -7.35 -3.56 -13.85
N PRO A 56 -7.00 -4.33 -14.91
CA PRO A 56 -6.23 -5.56 -14.74
C PRO A 56 -4.90 -5.34 -13.98
N PRO A 57 -4.41 -6.36 -13.27
CA PRO A 57 -5.13 -7.58 -12.91
C PRO A 57 -6.25 -7.29 -11.89
N ILE A 58 -7.34 -8.05 -11.94
CA ILE A 58 -8.50 -7.91 -11.04
C ILE A 58 -8.29 -8.84 -9.84
N PRO A 59 -8.37 -8.35 -8.59
CA PRO A 59 -8.21 -9.19 -7.42
C PRO A 59 -9.34 -10.22 -7.33
N ILE A 60 -8.98 -11.47 -7.08
CA ILE A 60 -9.95 -12.55 -6.84
C ILE A 60 -10.16 -12.82 -5.34
N LEU A 61 -9.19 -12.45 -4.50
CA LEU A 61 -9.23 -12.66 -3.06
C LEU A 61 -10.01 -11.53 -2.41
N GLY A 62 -10.86 -11.87 -1.45
CA GLY A 62 -11.63 -10.93 -0.67
C GLY A 62 -10.94 -10.52 0.63
N LEU A 63 -11.54 -9.58 1.35
CA LEU A 63 -11.03 -9.12 2.64
C LEU A 63 -10.92 -10.27 3.67
N ASP A 64 -11.89 -11.20 3.69
CA ASP A 64 -11.87 -12.36 4.60
C ASP A 64 -10.65 -13.27 4.38
N ASP A 65 -10.26 -13.50 3.13
CA ASP A 65 -9.04 -14.27 2.81
C ASP A 65 -7.78 -13.59 3.35
N LEU A 66 -7.75 -12.25 3.28
CA LEU A 66 -6.63 -11.46 3.77
C LEU A 66 -6.61 -11.39 5.30
N LEU A 67 -7.76 -11.30 5.96
CA LEU A 67 -7.84 -11.38 7.42
C LEU A 67 -7.35 -12.74 7.91
N GLU A 68 -7.68 -13.82 7.21
CA GLU A 68 -7.13 -15.14 7.53
C GLU A 68 -5.61 -15.20 7.31
N ALA A 69 -5.11 -14.66 6.19
CA ALA A 69 -3.67 -14.57 5.96
C ALA A 69 -2.98 -13.76 7.07
N ILE A 70 -3.53 -12.60 7.44
CA ILE A 70 -3.03 -11.79 8.55
C ILE A 70 -2.97 -12.64 9.81
N ASN A 71 -4.03 -13.37 10.18
CA ASN A 71 -4.01 -14.18 11.41
C ASN A 71 -3.00 -15.35 11.39
N ASN A 72 -2.63 -15.86 10.21
CA ASN A 72 -1.70 -16.99 10.06
C ASN A 72 -0.23 -16.60 9.88
N PHE A 73 0.07 -15.33 9.56
CA PHE A 73 1.40 -14.90 9.17
C PHE A 73 1.87 -13.65 9.92
N ASP A 74 2.81 -13.84 10.85
CA ASP A 74 3.37 -12.78 11.70
C ASP A 74 4.26 -11.78 10.96
N ASN A 75 4.80 -12.18 9.80
CA ASN A 75 5.57 -11.28 8.95
C ASN A 75 4.70 -10.23 8.27
N ILE A 76 3.38 -10.36 8.24
CA ILE A 76 2.49 -9.26 7.81
C ILE A 76 2.50 -8.19 8.90
N ARG A 77 3.19 -7.08 8.64
CA ARG A 77 3.32 -5.94 9.57
C ARG A 77 2.58 -4.70 9.13
N TYR A 78 2.23 -4.61 7.85
CA TYR A 78 1.58 -3.44 7.29
C TYR A 78 0.41 -3.85 6.39
N PHE A 79 -0.68 -3.08 6.43
CA PHE A 79 -1.85 -3.26 5.58
C PHE A 79 -2.21 -1.97 4.86
N GLY A 80 -2.37 -2.02 3.54
CA GLY A 80 -2.77 -0.88 2.73
C GLY A 80 -4.28 -0.70 2.71
N VAL A 81 -4.76 0.44 3.21
CA VAL A 81 -6.18 0.83 3.07
C VAL A 81 -6.28 1.65 1.80
N THR A 82 -6.98 1.14 0.77
CA THR A 82 -7.04 1.78 -0.55
C THR A 82 -8.07 2.91 -0.57
N ASN A 83 -7.88 3.88 -1.48
CA ASN A 83 -8.80 4.99 -1.75
C ASN A 83 -9.38 5.65 -0.49
N VAL A 84 -8.51 6.05 0.44
CA VAL A 84 -8.92 6.67 1.70
C VAL A 84 -9.27 8.14 1.45
N THR A 85 -10.55 8.48 1.62
CA THR A 85 -11.04 9.86 1.55
C THR A 85 -11.54 10.37 2.90
N LYS A 86 -11.83 9.49 3.86
CA LYS A 86 -12.41 9.83 5.16
C LYS A 86 -11.73 9.10 6.31
N ALA A 87 -11.61 9.79 7.44
CA ALA A 87 -11.15 9.25 8.72
C ALA A 87 -11.87 7.96 9.13
N GLN A 88 -13.17 7.87 8.86
CA GLN A 88 -14.00 6.73 9.20
C GLN A 88 -13.51 5.40 8.59
N GLN A 89 -12.97 5.42 7.36
CA GLN A 89 -12.44 4.22 6.71
C GLN A 89 -11.28 3.61 7.53
N ILE A 90 -10.43 4.45 8.11
CA ILE A 90 -9.35 4.01 9.01
C ILE A 90 -9.93 3.45 10.31
N ALA A 91 -10.89 4.14 10.91
CA ALA A 91 -11.54 3.70 12.14
C ALA A 91 -12.27 2.35 11.98
N GLU A 92 -12.87 2.09 10.82
CA GLU A 92 -13.51 0.81 10.50
C GLU A 92 -12.47 -0.30 10.31
N MET A 93 -11.40 -0.03 9.56
CA MET A 93 -10.34 -1.01 9.34
C MET A 93 -9.64 -1.40 10.66
N LYS A 94 -9.46 -0.46 11.60
CA LYS A 94 -8.90 -0.75 12.93
C LYS A 94 -9.73 -1.71 13.79
N LYS A 95 -11.03 -1.84 13.52
CA LYS A 95 -11.89 -2.78 14.26
C LYS A 95 -11.65 -4.22 13.84
N ILE A 96 -11.19 -4.43 12.61
CA ILE A 96 -11.05 -5.76 12.00
C ILE A 96 -9.59 -6.20 11.84
N ILE A 97 -8.66 -5.26 11.65
CA ILE A 97 -7.22 -5.55 11.55
C ILE A 97 -6.61 -5.69 12.94
N PRO A 98 -5.88 -6.78 13.23
CA PRO A 98 -5.18 -6.95 14.50
C PRO A 98 -4.18 -5.82 14.76
N LYS A 99 -4.13 -5.32 16.00
CA LYS A 99 -3.26 -4.20 16.43
C LYS A 99 -1.77 -4.36 16.12
N ARG A 100 -1.30 -5.59 15.88
CA ARG A 100 0.09 -5.88 15.49
C ARG A 100 0.42 -5.50 14.05
N VAL A 101 -0.59 -5.17 13.23
CA VAL A 101 -0.47 -4.77 11.83
C VAL A 101 -0.79 -3.28 11.75
N LEU A 102 0.17 -2.51 11.24
CA LEU A 102 0.04 -1.05 11.09
C LEU A 102 -0.71 -0.73 9.80
N LEU A 103 -1.69 0.17 9.87
CA LEU A 103 -2.39 0.64 8.68
C LEU A 103 -1.56 1.69 7.95
N ILE A 104 -1.58 1.61 6.62
CA ILE A 104 -1.04 2.63 5.73
C ILE A 104 -2.19 3.11 4.85
N PRO A 105 -2.74 4.31 5.11
CA PRO A 105 -3.71 4.94 4.23
C PRO A 105 -3.08 5.20 2.86
N LYS A 106 -3.72 4.71 1.81
CA LYS A 106 -3.41 5.09 0.42
C LYS A 106 -4.31 6.24 0.03
N VAL A 107 -3.69 7.37 -0.26
CA VAL A 107 -4.34 8.59 -0.67
C VAL A 107 -4.19 8.71 -2.18
N GLU A 108 -5.32 8.70 -2.87
CA GLU A 108 -5.39 8.46 -4.32
C GLU A 108 -6.23 9.54 -5.03
N SER A 109 -6.77 10.53 -4.29
CA SER A 109 -7.71 11.52 -4.81
C SER A 109 -7.56 12.88 -4.14
N ARG A 110 -8.14 13.89 -4.79
CA ARG A 110 -8.30 15.25 -4.27
C ARG A 110 -8.98 15.25 -2.90
N GLU A 111 -10.09 14.53 -2.76
CA GLU A 111 -10.87 14.45 -1.52
C GLU A 111 -10.03 13.88 -0.36
N GLY A 112 -9.24 12.83 -0.63
CA GLY A 112 -8.33 12.26 0.38
C GLY A 112 -7.24 13.22 0.82
N ILE A 113 -6.71 14.05 -0.09
CA ILE A 113 -5.72 15.08 0.28
C ILE A 113 -6.38 16.23 1.04
N ASP A 114 -7.59 16.63 0.67
CA ASP A 114 -8.37 17.66 1.36
C ASP A 114 -8.62 17.25 2.82
N ASN A 115 -8.98 15.98 3.06
CA ASN A 115 -9.27 15.42 4.40
C ASN A 115 -8.05 14.79 5.11
N LEU A 116 -6.83 14.94 4.57
CA LEU A 116 -5.65 14.18 5.01
C LEU A 116 -5.31 14.34 6.51
N GLU A 117 -5.45 15.54 7.07
CA GLU A 117 -5.16 15.76 8.49
C GLU A 117 -6.17 15.01 9.40
N GLU A 118 -7.45 14.92 9.00
CA GLU A 118 -8.46 14.13 9.70
C GLU A 118 -8.18 12.63 9.58
N ILE A 119 -7.79 12.16 8.39
CA ILE A 119 -7.39 10.77 8.16
C ILE A 119 -6.21 10.40 9.08
N ILE A 120 -5.18 11.26 9.13
CA ILE A 120 -4.01 11.08 9.98
C ILE A 120 -4.38 11.08 11.47
N SER A 121 -5.36 11.89 11.89
CA SER A 121 -5.79 11.93 13.30
C SER A 121 -6.34 10.59 13.82
N GLN A 122 -6.76 9.69 12.92
CA GLN A 122 -7.22 8.35 13.28
C GLN A 122 -6.09 7.33 13.37
N LEU A 123 -4.86 7.68 13.01
CA LEU A 123 -3.71 6.78 13.07
C LEU A 123 -3.17 6.64 14.49
N ASP A 124 -2.64 5.45 14.81
CA ASP A 124 -1.97 5.16 16.07
C ASP A 124 -0.56 5.76 16.00
N LYS A 125 0.07 5.98 17.17
CA LYS A 125 1.41 6.60 17.24
C LYS A 125 2.48 5.91 16.40
N ASP A 126 2.37 4.59 16.21
CA ASP A 126 3.32 3.79 15.44
C ASP A 126 3.00 3.76 13.93
N GLU A 127 1.81 4.18 13.52
CA GLU A 127 1.37 4.31 12.13
C GLU A 127 1.89 5.63 11.54
N ARG A 128 3.18 5.62 11.19
CA ARG A 128 3.92 6.84 10.81
C ARG A 128 3.95 7.15 9.33
N PHE A 129 3.12 6.50 8.51
CA PHE A 129 3.17 6.65 7.05
C PHE A 129 1.80 6.70 6.39
N ILE A 130 1.70 7.51 5.34
CA ILE A 130 0.69 7.38 4.28
C ILE A 130 1.39 7.02 2.97
N MET A 131 0.64 6.45 2.02
CA MET A 131 1.10 6.18 0.67
C MET A 131 0.37 7.08 -0.32
N LEU A 132 1.10 7.83 -1.13
CA LEU A 132 0.52 8.71 -2.14
C LEU A 132 0.50 8.00 -3.50
N ASP A 133 -0.68 7.60 -3.96
CA ASP A 133 -0.85 7.05 -5.30
C ASP A 133 -0.98 8.19 -6.31
N LYS A 134 0.15 8.52 -6.94
CA LYS A 134 0.24 9.66 -7.86
C LYS A 134 -0.48 9.39 -9.19
N GLU A 135 -0.65 8.13 -9.60
CA GLU A 135 -1.29 7.81 -10.89
C GLU A 135 -2.79 8.03 -10.80
N ASP A 136 -3.42 7.46 -9.76
CA ASP A 136 -4.85 7.62 -9.55
C ASP A 136 -5.19 9.07 -9.14
N LEU A 137 -4.32 9.75 -8.37
CA LEU A 137 -4.48 11.18 -8.09
C LEU A 137 -4.46 12.03 -9.36
N TYR A 138 -3.56 11.72 -10.30
CA TYR A 138 -3.49 12.46 -11.57
C TYR A 138 -4.78 12.30 -12.38
N THR A 139 -5.32 11.07 -12.39
CA THR A 139 -6.60 10.77 -13.06
C THR A 139 -7.77 11.51 -12.38
N ASP A 140 -7.83 11.51 -11.05
CA ASP A 140 -8.86 12.20 -10.27
C ASP A 140 -8.85 13.73 -10.52
N LEU A 141 -7.66 14.30 -10.71
CA LEU A 141 -7.46 15.70 -11.08
C LEU A 141 -7.66 16.00 -12.58
N LYS A 142 -8.25 15.06 -13.33
CA LYS A 142 -8.57 15.19 -14.76
C LYS A 142 -7.35 15.52 -15.61
N ASP A 143 -6.22 14.88 -15.29
CA ASP A 143 -4.95 15.04 -15.99
C ASP A 143 -4.40 16.48 -15.99
N CYS A 144 -4.84 17.33 -15.06
CA CYS A 144 -4.36 18.70 -14.94
C CYS A 144 -3.01 18.75 -14.21
N LYS A 145 -1.93 18.99 -14.96
CA LYS A 145 -0.55 19.02 -14.45
C LYS A 145 -0.34 20.06 -13.34
N GLU A 146 -0.90 21.25 -13.49
CA GLU A 146 -0.77 22.33 -12.52
C GLU A 146 -1.42 21.96 -11.18
N LEU A 147 -2.66 21.45 -11.23
CA LEU A 147 -3.36 20.97 -10.03
C LEU A 147 -2.64 19.78 -9.42
N PHE A 148 -2.17 18.83 -10.22
CA PHE A 148 -1.42 17.68 -9.74
C PHE A 148 -0.18 18.10 -8.91
N GLY A 149 0.62 19.04 -9.44
CA GLY A 149 1.76 19.57 -8.69
C GLY A 149 1.38 20.21 -7.36
N GLN A 150 0.29 21.00 -7.36
CA GLN A 150 -0.24 21.64 -6.14
C GLN A 150 -0.70 20.61 -5.11
N TYR A 151 -1.44 19.59 -5.52
CA TYR A 151 -1.97 18.56 -4.63
C TYR A 151 -0.88 17.63 -4.07
N VAL A 152 0.11 17.26 -4.88
CA VAL A 152 1.29 16.52 -4.38
C VAL A 152 2.03 17.32 -3.31
N GLN A 153 2.23 18.62 -3.53
CA GLN A 153 2.87 19.48 -2.53
C GLN A 153 2.00 19.64 -1.28
N LEU A 154 0.70 19.83 -1.45
CA LEU A 154 -0.26 19.94 -0.35
C LEU A 154 -0.27 18.68 0.54
N ALA A 155 -0.25 17.49 -0.07
CA ALA A 155 -0.15 16.22 0.65
C ALA A 155 1.14 16.17 1.48
N LYS A 156 2.28 16.53 0.89
CA LYS A 156 3.59 16.57 1.60
C LYS A 156 3.58 17.57 2.75
N ASP A 157 3.03 18.76 2.56
CA ASP A 157 2.97 19.80 3.58
C ASP A 157 2.07 19.39 4.75
N LYS A 158 0.88 18.84 4.47
CA LYS A 158 -0.02 18.28 5.48
C LYS A 158 0.64 17.14 6.26
N SER A 159 1.23 16.16 5.57
CA SER A 159 1.93 15.05 6.22
C SER A 159 3.10 15.54 7.09
N LYS A 160 3.88 16.52 6.62
CA LYS A 160 4.98 17.10 7.40
C LYS A 160 4.48 17.80 8.65
N ARG A 161 3.40 18.59 8.58
CA ARG A 161 2.80 19.24 9.76
C ARG A 161 2.33 18.23 10.81
N SER A 162 1.83 17.08 10.36
CA SER A 162 1.39 15.99 11.23
C SER A 162 2.50 15.00 11.61
N ASN A 163 3.76 15.26 11.24
CA ASN A 163 4.91 14.38 11.49
C ASN A 163 4.72 12.94 10.96
N ILE A 164 4.08 12.81 9.79
CA ILE A 164 3.86 11.56 9.06
C ILE A 164 4.76 11.53 7.82
N GLY A 165 5.37 10.38 7.55
CA GLY A 165 6.11 10.14 6.32
C GLY A 165 5.20 9.87 5.12
N VAL A 166 5.62 10.32 3.95
CA VAL A 166 4.93 10.02 2.67
C VAL A 166 5.72 8.95 1.93
N LEU A 167 5.08 7.83 1.65
CA LEU A 167 5.60 6.79 0.77
C LEU A 167 5.20 7.13 -0.66
N GLU A 168 6.19 7.21 -1.54
CA GLU A 168 6.01 7.48 -2.96
C GLU A 168 6.78 6.43 -3.76
N LEU A 169 6.30 6.12 -4.97
CA LEU A 169 7.08 5.36 -5.93
C LEU A 169 8.38 6.12 -6.27
N GLN A 170 9.51 5.42 -6.14
CA GLN A 170 10.85 5.91 -6.48
C GLN A 170 11.48 4.95 -7.50
N GLY A 171 11.53 5.36 -8.76
CA GLY A 171 12.07 4.55 -9.85
C GLY A 171 11.21 3.35 -10.25
N VAL A 172 11.71 2.59 -11.23
CA VAL A 172 11.13 1.34 -11.72
C VAL A 172 12.25 0.35 -12.03
N ILE A 173 11.97 -0.95 -11.93
CA ILE A 173 12.90 -2.01 -12.30
C ILE A 173 12.38 -2.67 -13.57
N PHE A 174 13.21 -2.69 -14.63
CA PHE A 174 12.97 -3.47 -15.83
C PHE A 174 13.81 -4.74 -15.77
N ALA A 175 13.19 -5.89 -16.00
CA ALA A 175 13.86 -7.19 -16.08
C ALA A 175 13.39 -7.91 -17.35
N ALA A 176 14.30 -8.62 -18.01
CA ALA A 176 13.95 -9.44 -19.17
C ALA A 176 13.09 -10.62 -18.73
N ASN A 177 12.13 -11.03 -19.56
CA ASN A 177 11.36 -12.24 -19.29
C ASN A 177 12.27 -13.46 -19.46
N GLU A 178 12.29 -14.36 -18.48
CA GLU A 178 13.14 -15.57 -18.52
C GLU A 178 12.75 -16.55 -19.63
N ASP A 179 11.54 -16.38 -20.20
CA ASP A 179 11.00 -17.20 -21.30
C ASP A 179 11.62 -16.90 -22.68
N LEU A 180 12.51 -15.91 -22.78
CA LEU A 180 13.31 -15.67 -23.99
C LEU A 180 14.60 -16.49 -23.92
N LYS A 181 14.50 -17.80 -24.15
CA LYS A 181 15.62 -18.69 -24.48
C LYS A 181 15.46 -19.28 -25.87
#